data_AF-A0A940CMT8-F1
#
_entry.id   AF-A0A940CMT8-F1
#
_cell.length_a   1.000
_cell.length_b   1.000
_cell.length_c   1.000
_cell.angle_alpha   90.00
_cell.angle_beta   90.00
_cell.angle_gamma   90.00
#
_symmetry.space_group_name_H-M   'P 1'
#
loop_
_entity.id
_entity.type
_entity.pdbx_description
1 polymer ?
#
loop_
_entity_poly.entity_id
_entity_poly.type
_entity_poly.pdbx_seq_one_letter_code
_entity_poly.pdbx_strand_id
1 'polypeptide(L)' 'MSHVLDKLTFFTNKSPKTFASGHGITTDENRDWERAYRGRWAHDKIVRSTHGVNCTGSCSWKIYVKNGLVTWETQ' A
#
# COMPACT_ATOMS: atom_id res chain seq x y z
N MET A 1 13.01 0.26 -13.77
CA MET A 1 13.32 -0.78 -14.78
C MET A 1 12.29 -0.71 -15.89
N SER A 2 12.61 -1.20 -17.09
CA SER A 2 11.69 -1.20 -18.23
C SER A 2 10.86 -2.48 -18.21
N HIS A 3 9.55 -2.35 -17.99
CA HIS A 3 8.62 -3.49 -18.00
C HIS A 3 8.62 -4.29 -19.31
N VAL A 4 9.00 -3.65 -20.43
CA VAL A 4 9.10 -4.32 -21.73
C VAL A 4 10.33 -5.23 -21.80
N LEU A 5 11.49 -4.75 -21.33
CA LEU A 5 12.71 -5.56 -21.31
C LEU A 5 12.58 -6.74 -20.35
N ASP A 6 11.98 -6.51 -19.18
CA ASP A 6 11.74 -7.57 -18.17
C ASP A 6 10.97 -8.75 -18.78
N LYS A 7 9.94 -8.47 -19.60
CA LYS A 7 9.14 -9.49 -20.29
C LYS A 7 9.89 -10.21 -21.41
N LEU A 8 10.73 -9.50 -22.16
CA LEU A 8 11.53 -10.11 -23.23
C LEU A 8 12.54 -11.13 -22.68
N THR A 9 12.99 -10.95 -21.44
CA THR A 9 13.94 -11.84 -20.75
C THR A 9 13.30 -13.01 -19.99
N PHE A 10 12.01 -13.30 -20.21
CA PHE A 10 11.24 -14.29 -19.43
C PHE A 10 11.94 -15.66 -19.32
N PHE A 11 12.49 -16.18 -20.42
CA PHE A 11 13.15 -17.48 -20.45
C PHE A 11 14.63 -17.44 -20.06
N THR A 12 15.25 -16.26 -20.03
CA THR A 12 16.67 -16.09 -19.66
C THR A 12 16.86 -15.76 -18.18
N ASN A 13 15.79 -15.37 -17.50
CA ASN A 13 15.81 -15.14 -16.06
C ASN A 13 15.95 -16.46 -15.29
N LYS A 14 16.59 -16.41 -14.11
CA LYS A 14 16.82 -17.57 -13.25
C LYS A 14 15.52 -18.37 -13.06
N SER A 15 15.62 -19.69 -13.16
CA SER A 15 14.51 -20.61 -12.89
C SER A 15 13.96 -20.37 -11.46
N PRO A 16 12.64 -20.21 -11.30
CA PRO A 16 12.04 -19.96 -9.99
C PRO A 16 12.20 -21.17 -9.07
N LYS A 17 12.35 -20.93 -7.77
CA LYS A 17 12.38 -22.00 -6.78
C LYS A 17 10.99 -22.62 -6.70
N THR A 18 10.91 -23.94 -6.86
CA THR A 18 9.66 -24.67 -6.68
C THR A 18 9.48 -25.08 -5.22
N PHE A 19 8.23 -25.25 -4.81
CA PHE A 19 7.86 -25.79 -3.50
C PHE A 19 6.66 -26.73 -3.61
N ALA A 20 6.33 -27.46 -2.54
CA ALA A 20 5.22 -28.41 -2.50
C ALA A 20 5.25 -29.42 -3.66
N SER A 21 6.37 -30.14 -3.83
CA SER A 21 6.57 -31.14 -4.89
C SER A 21 6.29 -30.62 -6.30
N GLY A 22 6.59 -29.35 -6.56
CA GLY A 22 6.39 -28.70 -7.86
C GLY A 22 5.02 -28.03 -8.04
N HIS A 23 4.15 -28.05 -7.02
CA HIS A 23 2.85 -27.37 -7.07
C HIS A 23 2.96 -25.84 -7.03
N GLY A 24 3.99 -25.31 -6.36
CA GLY A 24 4.20 -23.88 -6.20
C GLY A 24 5.51 -23.38 -6.78
N ILE A 25 5.54 -22.11 -7.18
CA ILE A 25 6.75 -21.38 -7.56
C ILE A 25 6.88 -20.11 -6.72
N THR A 26 8.09 -19.81 -6.27
CA THR A 26 8.42 -18.51 -5.69
C THR A 26 9.03 -17.64 -6.77
N THR A 27 8.45 -16.46 -7.01
CA THR A 27 8.95 -15.50 -7.98
C THR A 27 9.68 -14.34 -7.29
N ASP A 28 10.65 -13.76 -7.98
CA ASP A 28 11.36 -12.54 -7.57
C ASP A 28 11.00 -11.39 -8.53
N GLU A 29 9.73 -11.34 -8.92
CA GLU A 29 9.22 -10.33 -9.84
C GLU A 29 9.15 -8.96 -9.18
N ASN A 30 9.28 -7.92 -10.01
CA ASN A 30 9.13 -6.56 -9.55
C ASN A 30 7.70 -6.32 -9.00
N ARG A 31 7.62 -5.79 -7.78
CA ARG A 31 6.38 -5.42 -7.08
C ARG A 31 6.25 -3.91 -6.82
N ASP A 32 6.89 -3.08 -7.66
CA ASP A 32 6.86 -1.62 -7.49
C ASP A 32 5.45 -1.03 -7.56
N TRP A 33 4.53 -1.68 -8.28
CA TRP A 33 3.13 -1.25 -8.40
C TRP A 33 2.43 -1.11 -7.04
N GLU A 34 2.85 -1.89 -6.03
CA GLU A 34 2.31 -1.83 -4.67
C GLU A 34 2.60 -0.50 -3.97
N ARG A 35 3.57 0.28 -4.47
CA ARG A 35 3.82 1.65 -4.00
C ARG A 35 2.58 2.52 -4.12
N ALA A 36 1.65 2.24 -5.05
CA ALA A 36 0.41 2.99 -5.17
C ALA A 36 -0.43 2.96 -3.89
N TYR A 37 -0.68 1.77 -3.33
CA TYR A 37 -1.45 1.63 -2.08
C TYR A 37 -0.69 2.20 -0.88
N ARG A 38 0.64 1.99 -0.80
CA ARG A 38 1.49 2.61 0.23
C ARG A 38 1.40 4.14 0.18
N GLY A 39 1.47 4.70 -1.02
CA GLY A 39 1.38 6.14 -1.27
C GLY A 39 0.00 6.72 -0.99
N ARG A 40 -1.08 5.97 -1.23
CA ARG A 40 -2.45 6.37 -0.84
C ARG A 40 -2.59 6.49 0.68
N TRP A 41 -2.08 5.51 1.42
CA TRP A 41 -2.20 5.47 2.88
C TRP A 41 -1.28 6.47 3.61
N ALA A 42 -0.10 6.75 3.05
CA ALA A 42 0.79 7.78 3.57
C ALA A 42 0.11 9.15 3.59
N HIS A 43 0.46 9.97 4.57
CA HIS A 43 -0.15 11.28 4.85
C HIS A 43 0.90 12.24 5.40
N ASP A 44 0.60 13.53 5.40
CA ASP A 44 1.54 14.60 5.75
C ASP A 44 1.63 14.74 7.27
N LYS A 45 0.47 14.72 7.95
CA LYS A 45 0.36 14.86 9.40
C LYS A 45 -0.96 14.31 9.91
N ILE A 46 -0.99 14.11 11.23
CA ILE A 46 -2.18 13.77 12.00
C ILE A 46 -2.49 14.94 12.94
N VAL A 47 -3.75 15.34 13.01
CA VAL A 47 -4.25 16.37 13.94
C VAL A 47 -5.34 15.76 14.82
N ARG A 48 -5.33 16.06 16.13
CA ARG A 48 -6.38 15.61 17.05
C ARG A 48 -7.63 16.48 16.90
N SER A 49 -8.80 15.86 16.78
CA SER A 49 -10.09 16.56 16.80
C SER A 49 -11.20 15.65 17.39
N THR A 50 -12.46 16.09 17.28
CA THR A 50 -13.67 15.37 17.67
C THR A 50 -14.87 15.76 16.79
N HIS A 51 -15.98 15.04 16.90
CA HIS A 51 -17.24 15.38 16.25
C HIS A 51 -18.14 16.16 17.21
N GLY A 52 -18.43 17.42 16.90
CA GLY A 52 -19.35 18.27 17.67
C GLY A 52 -20.82 17.96 17.38
N VAL A 53 -21.26 16.73 17.66
CA VAL A 53 -22.62 16.23 17.39
C VAL A 53 -23.19 15.56 18.64
N ASN A 54 -24.52 15.63 18.83
CA ASN A 54 -25.21 15.11 20.02
C ASN A 54 -25.34 13.57 20.01
N CYS A 55 -24.22 12.87 20.11
CA CYS A 55 -24.14 11.40 20.05
C CYS A 55 -23.59 10.75 21.33
N THR A 56 -23.33 11.54 22.38
CA THR A 56 -22.74 11.13 23.67
C THR A 56 -21.35 10.46 23.62
N GLY A 57 -20.79 10.21 22.43
CA GLY A 57 -19.54 9.47 22.28
C GLY A 57 -18.30 10.19 22.80
N SER A 58 -18.19 11.52 22.59
CA SER A 58 -16.99 12.32 22.96
C SER A 58 -15.67 11.71 22.47
N CYS A 59 -15.72 11.03 21.31
CA CYS A 59 -14.59 10.29 20.76
C CYS A 59 -13.48 11.26 20.31
N SER A 60 -12.24 10.97 20.66
CA SER A 60 -11.08 11.66 20.08
C SER A 60 -10.66 10.96 18.80
N TRP A 61 -10.37 11.73 17.77
CA TRP A 61 -10.01 11.22 16.44
C TRP A 61 -8.68 11.77 15.96
N LYS A 62 -8.01 10.97 15.13
CA LYS A 62 -6.88 11.33 14.29
C LYS A 62 -7.40 11.77 12.93
N ILE A 63 -7.28 13.05 12.63
CA ILE A 63 -7.59 13.61 11.31
C ILE A 63 -6.34 13.55 10.45
N TYR A 64 -6.41 12.83 9.33
CA TYR A 64 -5.30 12.65 8.40
C TYR A 64 -5.35 13.73 7.32
N VAL A 65 -4.27 14.51 7.22
CA VAL A 65 -4.07 15.52 6.18
C VAL A 65 -3.08 14.98 5.15
N LYS A 66 -3.43 15.05 3.87
CA LYS A 66 -2.58 14.63 2.75
C LYS A 66 -2.66 15.64 1.62
N ASN A 67 -1.51 16.02 1.08
CA ASN A 67 -1.38 17.09 0.08
C ASN A 67 -2.07 18.39 0.54
N GLY A 68 -1.99 18.70 1.83
CA GLY A 68 -2.63 19.88 2.42
C GLY A 68 -4.16 19.84 2.54
N LEU A 69 -4.81 18.71 2.23
CA LEU A 69 -6.27 18.52 2.32
C LEU A 69 -6.63 17.43 3.34
N VAL A 70 -7.79 17.54 3.98
CA VAL A 70 -8.33 16.48 4.85
C VAL A 70 -8.80 15.31 3.99
N THR A 71 -8.38 14.09 4.32
CA THR A 71 -8.70 12.91 3.49
C THR A 71 -9.46 11.80 4.18
N TRP A 72 -9.19 11.51 5.46
CA TRP A 72 -9.95 10.55 6.27
C TRP A 72 -9.64 10.73 7.77
N GLU A 73 -10.33 9.98 8.62
CA GLU A 73 -10.09 9.91 10.06
C GLU A 73 -10.07 8.46 10.57
N THR A 74 -9.33 8.22 11.66
CA THR A 74 -9.44 7.00 12.49
C THR A 74 -9.46 7.42 13.95
N GLN A 75 -9.99 6.56 14.83
CA GLN A 75 -9.92 6.79 16.26
C GLN A 75 -8.46 6.84 16.77
#